data_AF-A0A7X8KGM4-F1
#
_entry.id   AF-A0A7X8KGM4-F1
#
_cell.length_a   1.000
_cell.length_b   1.000
_cell.length_c   1.000
_cell.angle_alpha   90.00
_cell.angle_beta   90.00
_cell.angle_gamma   90.00
#
_symmetry.space_group_name_H-M   'P 1'
#
loop_
_entity.id
_entity.type
_entity.pdbx_description
1 polymer ?
#
loop_
_entity_poly.entity_id
_entity_poly.type
_entity_poly.pdbx_seq_one_letter_code
_entity_poly.pdbx_strand_id
1 'polypeptide(L)'
;MRQIIFTAFFGFVFQLTFGQNFNSLGTDCNPKLNNHEIAYFDSLFSQKDYDFRNKTIGFASPNIIHFLGIIPMPLGFNNQLLPISKKEYFQELRIDDKNKKCSELLILTDSLRAITKGFDAIIILIPKKKMKKVNSETSRKIATVFGYRDLNYPENLDSVGADTSLTLNNEEVKFLNQIYQHDKNKFDFSNKSIVIVDYYSKSVIKKQDYINRIKNRLKKDFLYQTDDIIVLSEHEKRETGYDVIILLPVKMIQREELMKIIKTPHNTQ
;
A
#
# COMPACT_ATOMS: atom_id res chain seq x y z
N MET A 1 -37.29 -12.11 -24.85
CA MET A 1 -36.59 -13.05 -23.94
C MET A 1 -35.28 -13.46 -24.58
N ARG A 2 -34.14 -12.92 -24.13
CA ARG A 2 -32.81 -13.25 -24.65
C ARG A 2 -32.21 -14.37 -23.80
N GLN A 3 -31.92 -15.50 -24.43
CA GLN A 3 -31.25 -16.64 -23.84
C GLN A 3 -29.78 -16.29 -23.56
N ILE A 4 -29.32 -16.56 -22.34
CA ILE A 4 -27.91 -16.48 -21.95
C ILE A 4 -27.28 -17.82 -22.30
N ILE A 5 -26.35 -17.82 -23.24
CA ILE A 5 -25.59 -19.01 -23.64
C ILE A 5 -24.52 -19.27 -22.58
N PHE A 6 -24.65 -20.39 -21.86
CA PHE A 6 -23.59 -20.95 -21.02
C PHE A 6 -22.68 -21.79 -21.90
N THR A 7 -21.53 -21.23 -22.29
CA THR A 7 -20.52 -21.98 -23.04
C THR A 7 -19.52 -22.58 -22.04
N ALA A 8 -19.70 -23.85 -21.70
CA ALA A 8 -18.69 -24.64 -21.01
C ALA A 8 -17.78 -25.29 -22.07
N PHE A 9 -16.56 -24.77 -22.23
CA PHE A 9 -15.55 -25.39 -23.09
C PHE A 9 -14.43 -25.96 -22.24
N PHE A 10 -14.23 -27.28 -22.37
CA PHE A 10 -13.11 -28.03 -21.82
C PHE A 10 -11.84 -27.63 -22.59
N GLY A 11 -11.07 -26.68 -22.04
CA GLY A 11 -9.81 -26.23 -22.60
C GLY A 11 -8.65 -27.14 -22.20
N PHE A 12 -8.14 -27.87 -23.18
CA PHE A 12 -6.93 -28.70 -23.17
C PHE A 12 -5.74 -27.95 -22.54
N VAL A 13 -5.04 -28.61 -21.62
CA VAL A 13 -3.87 -28.06 -20.90
C VAL A 13 -2.67 -27.99 -21.85
N PHE A 14 -2.35 -26.80 -22.36
CA PHE A 14 -1.01 -26.54 -22.87
C PHE A 14 -0.07 -26.38 -21.67
N GLN A 15 0.74 -27.41 -21.42
CA GLN A 15 1.90 -27.33 -20.55
C GLN A 15 2.97 -26.43 -21.20
N LEU A 16 2.88 -25.12 -20.98
CA LEU A 16 4.06 -24.27 -21.01
C LEU A 16 4.69 -24.32 -19.61
N THR A 17 5.56 -25.32 -19.39
CA THR A 17 6.53 -25.27 -18.30
C THR A 17 7.57 -24.19 -18.62
N PHE A 18 7.16 -22.92 -18.54
CA PHE A 18 8.13 -21.90 -18.16
C PHE A 18 8.58 -22.29 -16.76
N GLY A 19 9.84 -22.72 -16.63
CA GLY A 19 10.52 -22.79 -15.35
C GLY A 19 10.54 -21.38 -14.77
N GLN A 20 9.42 -20.97 -14.18
CA GLN A 20 9.29 -19.65 -13.59
C GLN A 20 10.20 -19.65 -12.37
N ASN A 21 11.30 -18.93 -12.50
CA ASN A 21 12.16 -18.63 -11.38
C ASN A 21 11.35 -17.79 -10.39
N PHE A 22 10.69 -18.46 -9.44
CA PHE A 22 9.85 -17.79 -8.46
C PHE A 22 10.62 -16.71 -7.68
N ASN A 23 11.97 -16.73 -7.68
CA ASN A 23 12.80 -15.75 -6.99
C ASN A 23 12.64 -14.32 -7.53
N SER A 24 12.15 -14.13 -8.76
CA SER A 24 11.91 -12.80 -9.35
C SER A 24 10.49 -12.26 -9.13
N LEU A 25 9.62 -13.01 -8.46
CA LEU A 25 8.23 -12.62 -8.19
C LEU A 25 8.07 -12.13 -6.75
N GLY A 26 7.38 -11.00 -6.56
CA GLY A 26 7.10 -10.45 -5.23
C GLY A 26 8.37 -10.00 -4.50
N THR A 27 9.34 -9.46 -5.25
CA THR A 27 10.62 -8.97 -4.70
C THR A 27 10.44 -7.70 -3.85
N ASP A 28 9.33 -6.99 -4.06
CA ASP A 28 8.95 -5.76 -3.39
C ASP A 28 7.43 -5.71 -3.13
N CYS A 29 6.98 -4.60 -2.53
CA CYS A 29 5.59 -4.33 -2.25
C CYS A 29 4.98 -3.26 -3.17
N ASN A 30 5.68 -2.86 -4.25
CA ASN A 30 5.16 -1.89 -5.20
C ASN A 30 3.87 -2.43 -5.83
N PRO A 31 2.75 -1.67 -5.80
CA PRO A 31 1.51 -2.08 -6.44
C PRO A 31 1.62 -2.13 -7.97
N LYS A 32 2.62 -1.45 -8.57
CA LYS A 32 2.98 -1.65 -9.97
C LYS A 32 3.82 -2.92 -10.11
N LEU A 33 3.51 -3.68 -11.15
CA LEU A 33 4.17 -4.95 -11.42
C LEU A 33 5.48 -4.75 -12.18
N ASN A 34 6.49 -5.56 -11.86
CA ASN A 34 7.72 -5.66 -12.65
C ASN A 34 7.50 -6.56 -13.89
N ASN A 35 8.46 -6.59 -14.82
CA ASN A 35 8.33 -7.36 -16.07
C ASN A 35 8.11 -8.87 -15.86
N HIS A 36 8.72 -9.46 -14.84
CA HIS A 36 8.54 -10.88 -14.52
C HIS A 36 7.15 -11.17 -13.96
N GLU A 37 6.64 -10.28 -13.11
CA GLU A 37 5.29 -10.35 -12.54
C GLU A 37 4.21 -10.14 -13.60
N ILE A 38 4.41 -9.19 -14.52
CA ILE A 38 3.55 -8.98 -15.68
C ILE A 38 3.50 -10.26 -16.53
N ALA A 39 4.65 -10.82 -16.92
CA ALA A 39 4.68 -12.05 -17.72
C ALA A 39 3.98 -13.24 -17.02
N TYR A 40 4.11 -13.34 -15.69
CA TYR A 40 3.38 -14.33 -14.90
C TYR A 40 1.86 -14.13 -14.98
N PHE A 41 1.38 -12.91 -14.76
CA PHE A 41 -0.06 -12.63 -14.75
C PHE A 41 -0.68 -12.62 -16.15
N ASP A 42 0.05 -12.20 -17.18
CA ASP A 42 -0.35 -12.31 -18.59
C ASP A 42 -0.59 -13.79 -18.96
N SER A 43 0.31 -14.67 -18.52
CA SER A 43 0.13 -16.11 -18.73
C SER A 43 -1.07 -16.65 -17.95
N LEU A 44 -1.21 -16.28 -16.68
CA LEU A 44 -2.26 -16.77 -15.78
C LEU A 44 -3.65 -16.30 -16.21
N PHE A 45 -3.77 -15.07 -16.71
CA PHE A 45 -5.02 -14.41 -17.08
C PHE A 45 -5.14 -14.15 -18.57
N SER A 46 -4.47 -14.95 -19.40
CA SER A 46 -4.45 -14.82 -20.87
C SER A 46 -5.84 -14.73 -21.51
N GLN A 47 -6.87 -15.29 -20.87
CA GLN A 47 -8.26 -15.25 -21.34
C GLN A 47 -9.03 -13.97 -20.99
N LYS A 48 -8.49 -13.10 -20.14
CA LYS A 48 -9.19 -11.91 -19.59
C LYS A 48 -8.93 -10.63 -20.39
N ASP A 49 -8.08 -10.67 -21.41
CA ASP A 49 -7.71 -9.52 -22.26
C ASP A 49 -7.44 -8.23 -21.45
N TYR A 50 -6.53 -8.34 -20.46
CA TYR A 50 -6.19 -7.24 -19.56
C TYR A 50 -4.69 -6.96 -19.62
N ASP A 51 -4.32 -5.73 -19.96
CA ASP A 51 -2.93 -5.28 -19.98
C ASP A 51 -2.51 -4.78 -18.60
N PHE A 52 -1.57 -5.50 -17.98
CA PHE A 52 -1.02 -5.15 -16.67
C PHE A 52 0.02 -4.02 -16.71
N ARG A 53 0.50 -3.60 -17.88
CA ARG A 53 1.53 -2.56 -17.99
C ARG A 53 1.04 -1.23 -17.45
N ASN A 54 1.88 -0.59 -16.63
CA ASN A 54 1.60 0.70 -15.99
C ASN A 54 0.32 0.71 -15.12
N LYS A 55 -0.17 -0.45 -14.70
CA LYS A 55 -1.34 -0.59 -13.83
C LYS A 55 -0.94 -0.71 -12.37
N THR A 56 -1.80 -0.17 -11.51
CA THR A 56 -1.72 -0.33 -10.07
C THR A 56 -2.57 -1.51 -9.64
N ILE A 57 -1.93 -2.56 -9.09
CA ILE A 57 -2.55 -3.83 -8.77
C ILE A 57 -2.61 -4.05 -7.26
N GLY A 58 -3.83 -4.30 -6.77
CA GLY A 58 -4.07 -4.67 -5.39
C GLY A 58 -3.99 -6.17 -5.20
N PHE A 59 -3.54 -6.63 -4.04
CA PHE A 59 -3.51 -8.04 -3.70
C PHE A 59 -4.34 -8.35 -2.47
N ALA A 60 -5.09 -9.45 -2.53
CA ALA A 60 -5.99 -9.83 -1.47
C ALA A 60 -5.82 -11.31 -1.10
N SER A 61 -5.78 -11.58 0.21
CA SER A 61 -5.69 -12.93 0.74
C SER A 61 -7.04 -13.64 0.73
N PRO A 62 -7.07 -14.98 0.86
CA PRO A 62 -8.32 -15.71 1.06
C PRO A 62 -9.11 -15.27 2.30
N ASN A 63 -8.43 -14.71 3.29
CA ASN A 63 -9.04 -14.28 4.56
C ASN A 63 -9.96 -13.06 4.37
N ILE A 64 -9.71 -12.21 3.35
CA ILE A 64 -10.60 -11.08 3.04
C ILE A 64 -12.03 -11.56 2.78
N ILE A 65 -12.18 -12.71 2.12
CA ILE A 65 -13.48 -13.28 1.77
C ILE A 65 -14.16 -13.85 3.02
N HIS A 66 -13.40 -14.45 3.94
CA HIS A 66 -13.95 -14.93 5.21
C HIS A 66 -14.48 -13.77 6.05
N PHE A 67 -13.70 -12.69 6.17
CA PHE A 67 -14.12 -11.49 6.89
C PHE A 67 -15.40 -10.87 6.34
N LEU A 68 -15.53 -10.81 5.01
CA LEU A 68 -16.72 -10.27 4.35
C LEU A 68 -17.97 -11.16 4.50
N GLY A 69 -17.91 -12.21 5.32
CA GLY A 69 -19.01 -13.13 5.59
C GLY A 69 -19.29 -14.11 4.45
N ILE A 70 -18.35 -14.25 3.51
CA ILE A 70 -18.56 -15.06 2.29
C ILE A 70 -18.09 -16.52 2.50
N ILE A 71 -17.21 -16.76 3.47
CA ILE A 71 -16.76 -18.09 3.92
C ILE A 71 -16.74 -18.15 5.47
N PRO A 72 -17.23 -19.21 6.12
CA PRO A 72 -17.18 -19.33 7.58
C PRO A 72 -15.74 -19.38 8.11
N MET A 73 -15.42 -18.57 9.13
CA MET A 73 -14.10 -18.56 9.78
C MET A 73 -13.94 -19.75 10.73
N PRO A 74 -12.86 -20.54 10.63
CA PRO A 74 -12.43 -21.38 11.74
C PRO A 74 -11.99 -20.50 12.91
N LEU A 75 -12.43 -20.83 14.12
CA LEU A 75 -12.07 -20.14 15.36
C LEU A 75 -10.54 -20.16 15.54
N GLY A 76 -9.92 -18.98 15.72
CA GLY A 76 -8.49 -18.86 16.07
C GLY A 76 -7.62 -18.06 15.08
N PHE A 77 -8.16 -17.57 13.96
CA PHE A 77 -7.40 -16.68 13.06
C PHE A 77 -7.48 -15.23 13.53
N ASN A 78 -6.31 -14.62 13.78
CA ASN A 78 -6.17 -13.21 14.14
C ASN A 78 -6.79 -12.29 13.07
N ASN A 79 -7.45 -11.23 13.53
CA ASN A 79 -8.19 -10.19 12.80
C ASN A 79 -7.35 -9.33 11.80
N GLN A 80 -6.44 -9.90 11.02
CA GLN A 80 -5.77 -9.15 9.94
C GLN A 80 -6.64 -9.12 8.68
N LEU A 81 -7.55 -8.17 8.78
CA LEU A 81 -8.60 -7.76 7.87
C LEU A 81 -8.02 -6.97 6.68
N LEU A 82 -7.05 -7.49 5.93
CA LEU A 82 -6.20 -6.61 5.13
C LEU A 82 -6.06 -7.08 3.68
N PRO A 83 -6.11 -6.16 2.70
CA PRO A 83 -5.28 -6.30 1.52
C PRO A 83 -3.89 -6.76 1.95
N ILE A 84 -3.30 -7.68 1.19
CA ILE A 84 -1.95 -8.17 1.46
C ILE A 84 -0.98 -7.51 0.50
N SER A 85 0.29 -7.43 0.89
CA SER A 85 1.32 -6.96 -0.03
C SER A 85 1.52 -7.91 -1.20
N LYS A 86 2.05 -7.39 -2.31
CA LYS A 86 2.48 -8.19 -3.46
C LYS A 86 3.45 -9.30 -3.02
N LYS A 87 4.39 -8.98 -2.13
CA LYS A 87 5.32 -9.93 -1.53
C LYS A 87 4.62 -11.04 -0.74
N GLU A 88 3.68 -10.68 0.14
CA GLU A 88 2.89 -11.65 0.91
C GLU A 88 2.06 -12.55 -0.02
N TYR A 89 1.45 -11.98 -1.07
CA TYR A 89 0.71 -12.76 -2.07
C TYR A 89 1.58 -13.85 -2.72
N PHE A 90 2.79 -13.50 -3.17
CA PHE A 90 3.69 -14.47 -3.78
C PHE A 90 4.26 -15.46 -2.76
N GLN A 91 4.42 -15.07 -1.48
CA GLN A 91 4.78 -16.00 -0.41
C GLN A 91 3.66 -17.03 -0.16
N GLU A 92 2.42 -16.59 -0.03
CA GLU A 92 1.24 -17.44 0.13
C GLU A 92 1.08 -18.41 -1.06
N LEU A 93 1.33 -17.93 -2.28
CA LEU A 93 1.27 -18.74 -3.49
C LEU A 93 2.34 -19.86 -3.52
N ARG A 94 3.50 -19.65 -2.88
CA ARG A 94 4.59 -20.65 -2.80
C ARG A 94 4.34 -21.72 -1.74
N ILE A 95 3.74 -21.34 -0.61
CA ILE A 95 3.53 -22.23 0.55
C ILE A 95 2.39 -23.21 0.26
N ASP A 96 1.38 -22.80 -0.51
CA ASP A 96 0.20 -23.63 -0.72
C ASP A 96 0.36 -24.66 -1.84
N ASP A 97 -0.31 -25.79 -1.68
CA ASP A 97 -0.46 -26.76 -2.75
C ASP A 97 -1.24 -26.07 -3.88
N LYS A 98 -0.60 -25.90 -5.06
CA LYS A 98 -1.18 -25.30 -6.27
C LYS A 98 -2.55 -25.91 -6.64
N ASN A 99 -2.90 -27.05 -6.07
CA ASN A 99 -4.18 -27.71 -6.25
C ASN A 99 -5.33 -27.14 -5.39
N LYS A 100 -5.07 -26.37 -4.33
CA LYS A 100 -6.12 -25.91 -3.39
C LYS A 100 -6.56 -24.47 -3.60
N LYS A 101 -5.64 -23.56 -3.93
CA LYS A 101 -5.93 -22.14 -4.20
C LYS A 101 -5.74 -21.79 -5.69
N CYS A 102 -6.38 -20.72 -6.13
CA CYS A 102 -6.21 -20.10 -7.44
C CYS A 102 -6.33 -18.58 -7.29
N SER A 103 -5.88 -17.87 -8.31
CA SER A 103 -5.98 -16.41 -8.37
C SER A 103 -7.16 -16.01 -9.24
N GLU A 104 -7.97 -15.07 -8.76
CA GLU A 104 -9.01 -14.43 -9.56
C GLU A 104 -8.64 -12.97 -9.81
N LEU A 105 -8.77 -12.53 -11.06
CA LEU A 105 -8.57 -11.15 -11.47
C LEU A 105 -9.88 -10.38 -11.43
N LEU A 106 -9.93 -9.36 -10.58
CA LEU A 106 -11.00 -8.38 -10.53
C LEU A 106 -10.54 -7.10 -11.24
N ILE A 107 -11.02 -6.87 -12.46
CA ILE A 107 -10.80 -5.60 -13.18
C ILE A 107 -11.79 -4.57 -12.63
N LEU A 108 -11.29 -3.42 -12.17
CA LEU A 108 -12.12 -2.41 -11.52
C LEU A 108 -12.74 -1.47 -12.56
N THR A 109 -14.06 -1.29 -12.49
CA THR A 109 -14.76 -0.21 -13.20
C THR A 109 -14.39 1.14 -12.60
N ASP A 110 -14.61 2.25 -13.33
CA ASP A 110 -14.28 3.60 -12.83
C ASP A 110 -14.91 3.91 -11.46
N SER A 111 -16.14 3.44 -11.22
CA SER A 111 -16.80 3.57 -9.93
C SER A 111 -16.08 2.83 -8.80
N LEU A 112 -15.51 1.65 -9.06
CA LEU A 112 -14.72 0.91 -8.06
C LEU A 112 -13.32 1.48 -7.92
N ARG A 113 -12.69 1.96 -9.01
CA ARG A 113 -11.39 2.65 -8.99
C ARG A 113 -11.42 3.89 -8.09
N ALA A 114 -12.54 4.63 -8.11
CA ALA A 114 -12.76 5.76 -7.22
C ALA A 114 -12.82 5.34 -5.74
N ILE A 115 -13.46 4.21 -5.43
CA ILE A 115 -13.53 3.68 -4.05
C ILE A 115 -12.15 3.24 -3.57
N THR A 116 -11.37 2.58 -4.43
CA THR A 116 -10.04 2.05 -4.08
C THR A 116 -8.93 3.10 -4.12
N LYS A 117 -9.26 4.36 -4.45
CA LYS A 117 -8.31 5.48 -4.54
C LYS A 117 -7.13 5.20 -5.50
N GLY A 118 -7.40 4.53 -6.63
CA GLY A 118 -6.44 4.44 -7.73
C GLY A 118 -5.88 3.05 -8.07
N PHE A 119 -6.42 1.97 -7.50
CA PHE A 119 -6.17 0.63 -8.05
C PHE A 119 -6.91 0.44 -9.37
N ASP A 120 -6.28 -0.21 -10.34
CA ASP A 120 -6.87 -0.56 -11.64
C ASP A 120 -7.47 -1.97 -11.62
N ALA A 121 -6.85 -2.88 -10.88
CA ALA A 121 -7.34 -4.24 -10.67
C ALA A 121 -6.93 -4.78 -9.30
N ILE A 122 -7.62 -5.83 -8.85
CA ILE A 122 -7.31 -6.57 -7.63
C ILE A 122 -7.15 -8.05 -7.98
N ILE A 123 -6.05 -8.65 -7.54
CA ILE A 123 -5.81 -10.09 -7.66
C ILE A 123 -6.08 -10.72 -6.30
N ILE A 124 -7.03 -11.66 -6.29
CA ILE A 124 -7.49 -12.30 -5.06
C ILE A 124 -7.04 -13.74 -5.08
N LEU A 125 -6.31 -14.16 -4.05
CA LEU A 125 -6.01 -15.57 -3.85
C LEU A 125 -7.22 -16.22 -3.15
N ILE A 126 -7.81 -17.25 -3.77
CA ILE A 126 -9.04 -17.90 -3.28
C ILE A 126 -8.96 -19.42 -3.38
N PRO A 127 -9.64 -20.18 -2.51
CA PRO A 127 -9.76 -21.62 -2.70
C PRO A 127 -10.53 -21.93 -3.99
N LYS A 128 -10.04 -22.87 -4.82
CA LYS A 128 -10.66 -23.22 -6.12
C LYS A 128 -12.16 -23.53 -6.00
N LYS A 129 -12.55 -24.24 -4.93
CA LYS A 129 -13.94 -24.59 -4.61
C LYS A 129 -14.86 -23.39 -4.37
N LYS A 130 -14.31 -22.19 -4.17
CA LYS A 130 -15.05 -20.97 -3.80
C LYS A 130 -15.03 -19.89 -4.90
N MET A 131 -14.41 -20.16 -6.05
CA MET A 131 -14.33 -19.23 -7.18
C MET A 131 -15.70 -18.69 -7.63
N LYS A 132 -16.74 -19.55 -7.63
CA LYS A 132 -18.13 -19.16 -7.98
C LYS A 132 -18.77 -18.13 -7.03
N LYS A 133 -18.17 -17.83 -5.88
CA LYS A 133 -18.68 -16.86 -4.89
C LYS A 133 -18.22 -15.42 -5.14
N VAL A 134 -17.29 -15.21 -6.06
CA VAL A 134 -16.87 -13.86 -6.45
C VAL A 134 -17.88 -13.32 -7.46
N ASN A 135 -18.78 -12.46 -6.98
CA ASN A 135 -19.81 -11.78 -7.76
C ASN A 135 -19.68 -10.25 -7.58
N SER A 136 -20.55 -9.47 -8.21
CA SER A 136 -20.51 -8.00 -8.15
C SER A 136 -20.59 -7.42 -6.73
N GLU A 137 -21.35 -8.05 -5.84
CA GLU A 137 -21.45 -7.62 -4.43
C GLU A 137 -20.13 -7.88 -3.69
N THR A 138 -19.55 -9.07 -3.87
CA THR A 138 -18.23 -9.42 -3.34
C THR A 138 -17.16 -8.45 -3.84
N SER A 139 -17.15 -8.15 -5.14
CA SER A 139 -16.24 -7.18 -5.75
C SER A 139 -16.33 -5.81 -5.10
N ARG A 140 -17.56 -5.31 -4.87
CA ARG A 140 -17.78 -4.03 -4.20
C ARG A 140 -17.25 -4.05 -2.76
N LYS A 141 -17.56 -5.10 -2.00
CA LYS A 141 -17.06 -5.25 -0.61
C LYS A 141 -15.53 -5.26 -0.56
N ILE A 142 -14.88 -5.98 -1.47
CA ILE A 142 -13.41 -6.00 -1.58
C ILE A 142 -12.88 -4.61 -1.92
N ALA A 143 -13.45 -3.93 -2.91
CA ALA A 143 -13.06 -2.57 -3.25
C ALA A 143 -13.20 -1.61 -2.06
N THR A 144 -14.28 -1.71 -1.29
CA THR A 144 -14.48 -0.93 -0.06
C THR A 144 -13.37 -1.19 0.98
N VAL A 145 -12.93 -2.44 1.15
CA VAL A 145 -11.83 -2.77 2.06
C VAL A 145 -10.52 -2.10 1.62
N PHE A 146 -10.23 -2.09 0.31
CA PHE A 146 -9.09 -1.34 -0.22
C PHE A 146 -9.24 0.17 -0.03
N GLY A 147 -10.46 0.71 -0.15
CA GLY A 147 -10.75 2.13 0.05
C GLY A 147 -10.59 2.65 1.49
N TYR A 148 -10.57 1.77 2.50
CA TYR A 148 -10.25 2.15 3.89
C TYR A 148 -8.77 2.51 4.09
N ARG A 149 -7.91 2.20 3.11
CA ARG A 149 -6.48 2.46 3.17
C ARG A 149 -6.08 3.38 2.01
N ASP A 150 -5.06 4.20 2.25
CA ASP A 150 -4.51 5.07 1.22
C ASP A 150 -3.39 4.36 0.48
N LEU A 151 -3.42 4.47 -0.85
CA LEU A 151 -2.35 3.98 -1.69
C LEU A 151 -1.16 4.95 -1.61
N ASN A 152 -0.18 4.60 -0.79
CA ASN A 152 0.92 5.48 -0.43
C ASN A 152 2.28 4.91 -0.83
N TYR A 153 2.39 4.32 -2.03
CA TYR A 153 3.66 3.78 -2.55
C TYR A 153 4.32 4.79 -3.51
N PRO A 154 5.38 5.50 -3.09
CA PRO A 154 6.03 6.49 -3.91
C PRO A 154 6.96 5.88 -4.96
N GLU A 155 6.97 6.47 -6.15
CA GLU A 155 7.76 5.95 -7.27
C GLU A 155 9.28 6.09 -7.03
N ASN A 156 9.68 7.08 -6.23
CA ASN A 156 11.07 7.41 -5.94
C ASN A 156 11.54 6.88 -4.58
N LEU A 157 10.92 5.80 -4.09
CA LEU A 157 11.23 5.21 -2.78
C LEU A 157 12.72 4.88 -2.59
N ASP A 158 13.41 4.45 -3.65
CA ASP A 158 14.81 4.05 -3.58
C ASP A 158 15.80 5.24 -3.59
N SER A 159 15.41 6.40 -4.12
CA SER A 159 16.27 7.60 -4.20
C SER A 159 16.23 8.49 -2.96
N VAL A 160 15.24 8.31 -2.06
CA VAL A 160 15.07 9.18 -0.88
C VAL A 160 15.79 8.69 0.38
N GLY A 161 16.14 9.65 1.25
CA GLY A 161 16.73 9.40 2.57
C GLY A 161 18.24 9.18 2.58
N ALA A 162 18.93 9.41 1.45
CA ALA A 162 20.39 9.38 1.40
C ALA A 162 21.04 10.71 1.84
N ASP A 163 20.29 11.81 1.77
CA ASP A 163 20.75 13.17 2.07
C ASP A 163 20.67 13.46 3.58
N THR A 164 21.79 13.87 4.16
CA THR A 164 21.93 14.22 5.58
C THR A 164 21.70 15.70 5.86
N SER A 165 21.48 16.53 4.83
CA SER A 165 21.12 17.94 4.99
C SER A 165 19.85 18.11 5.84
N LEU A 166 19.77 19.21 6.58
CA LEU A 166 18.59 19.60 7.34
C LEU A 166 17.42 20.03 6.43
N THR A 167 17.72 20.48 5.20
CA THR A 167 16.70 20.86 4.23
C THR A 167 16.23 19.65 3.44
N LEU A 168 14.97 19.67 3.00
CA LEU A 168 14.46 18.70 2.05
C LEU A 168 15.05 18.97 0.66
N ASN A 169 15.53 17.93 0.00
CA ASN A 169 15.83 18.01 -1.44
C ASN A 169 14.58 17.69 -2.28
N ASN A 170 14.67 17.88 -3.61
CA ASN A 170 13.54 17.71 -4.52
C ASN A 170 12.93 16.30 -4.48
N GLU A 171 13.74 15.25 -4.32
CA GLU A 171 13.26 13.88 -4.26
C GLU A 171 12.50 13.62 -2.95
N GLU A 172 12.98 14.16 -1.83
CA GLU A 172 12.31 14.07 -0.54
C GLU A 172 11.00 14.86 -0.52
N VAL A 173 10.98 16.05 -1.12
CA VAL A 173 9.74 16.84 -1.30
C VAL A 173 8.73 16.03 -2.11
N LYS A 174 9.13 15.46 -3.26
CA LYS A 174 8.25 14.64 -4.09
C LYS A 174 7.70 13.44 -3.32
N PHE A 175 8.56 12.78 -2.55
CA PHE A 175 8.20 11.64 -1.72
C PHE A 175 7.20 12.02 -0.62
N LEU A 176 7.47 13.08 0.16
CA LEU A 176 6.59 13.53 1.23
C LEU A 176 5.24 13.99 0.68
N ASN A 177 5.24 14.80 -0.38
CA ASN A 177 4.01 15.23 -1.04
C ASN A 177 3.19 14.04 -1.55
N GLN A 178 3.82 12.98 -2.03
CA GLN A 178 3.12 11.79 -2.50
C GLN A 178 2.52 10.97 -1.35
N ILE A 179 3.28 10.69 -0.28
CA ILE A 179 2.74 9.89 0.83
C ILE A 179 1.66 10.66 1.63
N TYR A 180 1.72 11.99 1.65
CA TYR A 180 0.76 12.87 2.33
C TYR A 180 -0.37 13.39 1.43
N GLN A 181 -0.44 12.98 0.16
CA GLN A 181 -1.41 13.51 -0.81
C GLN A 181 -2.89 13.31 -0.40
N HIS A 182 -3.14 12.29 0.43
CA HIS A 182 -4.46 11.93 0.93
C HIS A 182 -4.74 12.42 2.36
N ASP A 183 -3.78 13.09 2.98
CA ASP A 183 -3.99 13.77 4.26
C ASP A 183 -5.05 14.86 4.10
N LYS A 184 -5.91 15.01 5.12
CA LYS A 184 -6.99 16.00 5.14
C LYS A 184 -6.46 17.43 4.95
N ASN A 185 -5.23 17.68 5.37
CA ASN A 185 -4.64 19.02 5.36
C ASN A 185 -3.88 19.36 4.07
N LYS A 186 -3.71 18.39 3.13
CA LYS A 186 -3.03 18.56 1.82
C LYS A 186 -1.88 19.57 1.84
N PHE A 187 -0.88 19.30 2.68
CA PHE A 187 0.26 20.19 2.86
C PHE A 187 1.28 20.01 1.75
N ASP A 188 1.75 21.11 1.14
CA ASP A 188 2.85 21.10 0.18
C ASP A 188 4.18 21.35 0.90
N PHE A 189 5.07 20.36 0.83
CA PHE A 189 6.41 20.39 1.42
C PHE A 189 7.42 21.21 0.61
N SER A 190 7.06 21.72 -0.58
CA SER A 190 7.96 22.50 -1.42
C SER A 190 8.46 23.77 -0.72
N ASN A 191 9.78 23.93 -0.64
CA ASN A 191 10.44 25.04 0.04
C ASN A 191 10.04 25.20 1.52
N LYS A 192 9.63 24.11 2.18
CA LYS A 192 9.27 24.10 3.61
C LYS A 192 10.38 23.49 4.45
N SER A 193 10.60 24.11 5.60
CA SER A 193 11.44 23.59 6.67
C SER A 193 10.61 22.68 7.57
N ILE A 194 11.12 21.48 7.85
CA ILE A 194 10.40 20.47 8.62
C ILE A 194 11.16 20.11 9.88
N VAL A 195 10.43 19.76 10.94
CA VAL A 195 10.99 19.08 12.11
C VAL A 195 10.19 17.81 12.38
N ILE A 196 10.88 16.70 12.66
CA ILE A 196 10.23 15.44 13.01
C ILE A 196 10.34 15.26 14.52
N VAL A 197 9.23 15.01 15.19
CA VAL A 197 9.18 14.88 16.66
C VAL A 197 8.66 13.52 17.07
N ASP A 198 9.40 12.87 17.96
CA ASP A 198 8.88 11.80 18.80
C ASP A 198 8.48 12.40 20.15
N TYR A 199 7.16 12.52 20.36
CA TYR A 199 6.59 13.10 21.56
C TYR A 199 6.89 12.26 22.81
N TYR A 200 6.97 10.94 22.67
CA TYR A 200 7.17 10.04 23.81
C TYR A 200 8.61 10.10 24.32
N SER A 201 9.60 10.10 23.43
CA SER A 201 11.01 10.25 23.80
C SER A 201 11.41 11.71 24.03
N LYS A 202 10.49 12.66 23.82
CA LYS A 202 10.73 14.11 23.94
C LYS A 202 11.91 14.57 23.09
N SER A 203 12.03 14.05 21.87
CA SER A 203 13.20 14.27 21.02
C SER A 203 12.83 14.61 19.58
N VAL A 204 13.68 15.42 18.95
CA VAL A 204 13.67 15.59 17.49
C VAL A 204 14.38 14.41 16.84
N ILE A 205 13.78 13.89 15.78
CA ILE A 205 14.25 12.76 14.99
C ILE A 205 14.93 13.28 13.73
N LYS A 206 16.04 12.66 13.33
CA LYS A 206 16.71 13.00 12.08
C LYS A 206 15.81 12.66 10.88
N LYS A 207 15.78 13.55 9.89
CA LYS A 207 15.05 13.36 8.62
C LYS A 207 15.31 11.99 7.99
N GLN A 208 16.58 11.59 7.93
CA GLN A 208 17.00 10.30 7.37
C GLN A 208 16.39 9.11 8.12
N ASP A 209 16.38 9.13 9.45
CA ASP A 209 15.79 8.07 10.28
C ASP A 209 14.29 7.97 10.06
N TYR A 210 13.63 9.12 9.93
CA TYR A 210 12.21 9.19 9.63
C TYR A 210 11.88 8.59 8.24
N ILE A 211 12.60 9.00 7.20
CA ILE A 211 12.41 8.46 5.85
C ILE A 211 12.68 6.95 5.83
N ASN A 212 13.76 6.49 6.48
CA ASN A 212 14.09 5.06 6.56
C ASN A 212 13.01 4.26 7.29
N ARG A 213 12.42 4.82 8.36
CA ARG A 213 11.27 4.23 9.05
C ARG A 213 10.09 4.05 8.11
N ILE A 214 9.74 5.06 7.31
CA ILE A 214 8.65 4.95 6.33
C ILE A 214 9.01 3.92 5.25
N LYS A 215 10.22 3.95 4.68
CA LYS A 215 10.68 2.97 3.68
C LYS A 215 10.54 1.54 4.18
N ASN A 216 10.97 1.29 5.41
CA ASN A 216 10.87 -0.03 6.02
C ASN A 216 9.42 -0.48 6.23
N ARG A 217 8.50 0.46 6.49
CA ARG A 217 7.06 0.18 6.56
C ARG A 217 6.48 -0.11 5.18
N LEU A 218 6.76 0.73 4.18
CA LEU A 218 6.30 0.55 2.80
C LEU A 218 6.82 -0.74 2.14
N LYS A 219 8.04 -1.17 2.50
CA LYS A 219 8.61 -2.47 2.09
C LYS A 219 7.93 -3.68 2.76
N LYS A 220 7.14 -3.47 3.81
CA LYS A 220 6.33 -4.52 4.47
C LYS A 220 4.86 -4.43 4.04
N ASP A 221 4.31 -3.23 4.06
CA ASP A 221 2.92 -2.92 3.73
C ASP A 221 2.87 -1.62 2.90
N PHE A 222 2.40 -1.72 1.66
CA PHE A 222 2.26 -0.61 0.70
C PHE A 222 1.12 0.35 1.07
N LEU A 223 0.29 -0.03 2.04
CA LEU A 223 -0.83 0.72 2.54
C LEU A 223 -0.50 1.27 3.93
N TYR A 224 0.33 2.31 3.96
CA TYR A 224 0.79 2.93 5.19
C TYR A 224 -0.03 4.18 5.54
N GLN A 225 -0.48 4.32 6.79
CA GLN A 225 -1.01 5.57 7.31
C GLN A 225 0.16 6.51 7.64
N THR A 226 0.11 7.73 7.11
CA THR A 226 1.10 8.76 7.44
C THR A 226 1.05 9.17 8.91
N ASP A 227 2.15 9.75 9.40
CA ASP A 227 2.21 10.35 10.74
C ASP A 227 1.66 11.78 10.71
N ASP A 228 1.19 12.33 11.82
CA ASP A 228 0.44 13.60 11.82
C ASP A 228 1.28 14.82 11.39
N ILE A 229 0.64 15.76 10.67
CA ILE A 229 1.23 17.04 10.29
C ILE A 229 0.62 18.17 11.12
N ILE A 230 1.47 18.98 11.75
CA ILE A 230 1.08 20.22 12.43
C ILE A 230 1.77 21.40 11.75
N VAL A 231 0.99 22.21 11.03
CA VAL A 231 1.47 23.46 10.43
C VAL A 231 1.66 24.50 11.51
N LEU A 232 2.83 25.13 11.53
CA LEU A 232 3.17 26.17 12.49
C LEU A 232 2.67 27.54 12.01
N SER A 233 2.21 28.35 12.96
CA SER A 233 1.88 29.75 12.71
C SER A 233 3.14 30.56 12.42
N GLU A 234 3.00 31.74 11.81
CA GLU A 234 4.13 32.65 11.58
C GLU A 234 4.88 33.03 12.87
N HIS A 235 4.18 33.08 14.01
CA HIS A 235 4.83 33.29 15.30
C HIS A 235 5.72 32.10 15.68
N GLU A 236 5.17 30.89 15.65
CA GLU A 236 5.90 29.67 16.02
C GLU A 236 7.06 29.40 15.06
N LYS A 237 6.89 29.68 13.76
CA LYS A 237 7.94 29.62 12.76
C LYS A 237 9.09 30.58 13.07
N ARG A 238 8.81 31.81 13.49
CA ARG A 238 9.86 32.77 13.92
C ARG A 238 10.63 32.28 15.14
N GLU A 239 9.97 31.57 16.04
CA GLU A 239 10.62 31.06 17.26
C GLU A 239 11.41 29.77 17.06
N THR A 240 11.01 28.93 16.10
CA THR A 240 11.56 27.58 15.92
C THR A 240 12.39 27.41 14.66
N GLY A 241 12.17 28.25 13.66
CA GLY A 241 12.76 28.14 12.33
C GLY A 241 12.08 27.11 11.41
N TYR A 242 10.99 26.46 11.85
CA TYR A 242 10.30 25.43 11.07
C TYR A 242 8.93 25.90 10.55
N ASP A 243 8.53 25.41 9.37
CA ASP A 243 7.20 25.63 8.81
C ASP A 243 6.18 24.60 9.35
N VAL A 244 6.66 23.39 9.63
CA VAL A 244 5.78 22.26 9.90
C VAL A 244 6.46 21.21 10.79
N ILE A 245 5.66 20.57 11.62
CA ILE A 245 6.05 19.43 12.46
C ILE A 245 5.45 18.17 11.86
N ILE A 246 6.29 17.16 11.63
CA ILE A 246 5.83 15.78 11.45
C ILE A 246 5.92 15.09 12.80
N LEU A 247 4.77 14.68 13.32
CA LEU A 247 4.64 14.15 14.67
C LEU A 247 4.43 12.63 14.60
N LEU A 248 5.38 11.87 15.17
CA LEU A 248 5.21 10.42 15.27
C LEU A 248 3.94 10.05 16.07
N PRO A 249 3.35 8.86 15.83
CA PRO A 249 2.01 8.55 16.32
C PRO A 249 1.95 8.60 17.84
N VAL A 250 1.03 9.41 18.35
CA VAL A 250 0.86 9.68 19.78
C VAL A 250 -0.63 9.82 20.09
N LYS A 251 -1.04 9.42 21.30
CA LYS A 251 -2.47 9.45 21.69
C LYS A 251 -2.97 10.83 22.11
N MET A 252 -2.09 11.65 22.70
CA MET A 252 -2.45 12.96 23.25
C MET A 252 -1.23 13.86 23.22
N ILE A 253 -1.43 15.12 22.84
CA ILE A 253 -0.38 16.13 22.78
C ILE A 253 -0.77 17.39 23.53
N GLN A 254 0.21 18.02 24.18
CA GLN A 254 0.14 19.38 24.66
C GLN A 254 1.04 20.25 23.78
N ARG A 255 0.47 21.30 23.17
CA ARG A 255 1.18 22.13 22.18
C ARG A 255 2.37 22.84 22.83
N GLU A 256 2.24 23.25 24.08
CA GLU A 256 3.30 23.90 24.85
C GLU A 256 4.48 22.96 25.09
N GLU A 257 4.23 21.68 25.37
CA GLU A 257 5.29 20.67 25.54
C GLU A 257 5.99 20.40 24.20
N LEU A 258 5.22 20.30 23.12
CA LEU A 258 5.77 20.13 21.76
C LEU A 258 6.70 21.28 21.39
N MET A 259 6.30 22.53 21.66
CA MET A 259 7.14 23.71 21.42
C MET A 259 8.40 23.71 22.28
N LYS A 260 8.34 23.21 23.53
CA LYS A 260 9.55 23.06 24.38
C LYS A 260 10.54 22.06 23.80
N ILE A 261 10.05 20.92 23.28
CA ILE A 261 10.91 19.92 22.64
C ILE A 261 11.68 20.56 21.49
N ILE A 262 11.00 21.24 20.57
CA ILE A 262 11.58 21.80 19.34
C ILE A 262 12.54 22.97 19.63
N LYS A 263 12.28 23.76 20.67
CA LYS A 263 13.14 24.88 21.08
C LYS A 263 14.40 24.45 21.85
N THR A 264 14.44 23.21 22.35
CA THR A 264 15.59 22.72 23.10
C THR A 264 16.76 22.50 22.11
N PRO A 265 17.97 23.02 22.36
CA PRO A 265 19.10 22.80 21.46
C PRO A 265 19.37 21.29 21.30
N HIS A 266 19.15 20.77 20.10
CA HIS A 266 19.47 19.40 19.78
C HIS A 266 20.92 19.34 19.33
N ASN A 267 21.77 18.64 20.09
CA ASN A 267 23.14 18.34 19.68
C ASN A 267 23.09 17.59 18.35
N THR A 268 23.32 18.32 17.26
CA THR A 268 23.42 17.82 15.91
C THR A 268 24.83 17.26 15.76
N GLN A 269 24.99 15.97 16.05
CA GLN A 269 26.11 15.15 15.56
C GLN A 269 25.62 14.25 14.45
#